data_AF-A0A6H5GG13-F1
#
_entry.id   AF-A0A6H5GG13-F1
#
_cell.length_a   1.000
_cell.length_b   1.000
_cell.length_c   1.000
_cell.angle_alpha   90.00
_cell.angle_beta   90.00
_cell.angle_gamma   90.00
#
_symmetry.space_group_name_H-M   'P 1'
#
loop_
_entity.id
_entity.type
_entity.pdbx_description
1 polymer ?
#
loop_
_entity_poly.entity_id
_entity_poly.type
_entity_poly.pdbx_seq_one_letter_code
_entity_poly.pdbx_strand_id
1 'polypeptide(L)' 'MCVKIQLKFQVEPNVKSMNKGDCFILDNGRDLYVYIGPSSKGTEKLKARAAANQIRDQDHNGRAKIYMV' A
#
# COMPACT_ATOMS: atom_id res chain seq x y z
N MET A 1 -6.92 6.39 3.30
CA MET A 1 -7.37 4.99 3.53
C MET A 1 -6.13 4.10 3.70
N CYS A 2 -6.08 3.14 4.65
CA CYS A 2 -4.96 2.20 4.76
C CYS A 2 -5.40 0.81 4.31
N VAL A 3 -4.63 0.17 3.41
CA VAL A 3 -4.98 -1.12 2.79
C VAL A 3 -3.84 -2.13 2.98
N LYS A 4 -4.17 -3.32 3.50
CA LYS A 4 -3.25 -4.46 3.51
C LYS A 4 -3.25 -5.15 2.14
N ILE A 5 -2.10 -5.20 1.49
CA ILE A 5 -1.97 -5.62 0.08
C ILE A 5 -2.26 -7.12 -0.11
N GLN A 6 -1.98 -7.93 0.90
CA GLN A 6 -2.14 -9.39 0.80
C GLN A 6 -3.57 -9.88 0.98
N LEU A 7 -4.41 -9.07 1.64
CA LEU A 7 -5.78 -9.46 1.95
C LEU A 7 -6.83 -8.46 1.44
N LYS A 8 -6.44 -7.36 0.78
CA LYS A 8 -7.34 -6.27 0.34
C LYS A 8 -8.36 -5.84 1.42
N PHE A 9 -8.00 -5.94 2.70
CA PHE A 9 -8.81 -5.38 3.77
C PHE A 9 -8.34 -3.96 4.08
N GLN A 10 -9.30 -3.04 4.17
CA GLN A 10 -9.08 -1.74 4.77
C GLN A 10 -8.82 -1.95 6.25
N VAL A 11 -7.74 -1.36 6.74
CA VAL A 11 -7.39 -1.37 8.17
C VAL A 11 -7.39 0.05 8.69
N GLU A 12 -7.47 0.20 10.00
CA GLU A 12 -7.29 1.50 10.63
C GLU A 12 -5.91 2.08 10.25
N PRO A 13 -5.82 3.37 9.92
CA PRO A 13 -4.57 4.04 9.61
C PRO A 13 -3.76 4.30 10.88
N ASN A 14 -3.38 3.22 11.57
CA ASN A 14 -2.61 3.23 12.80
C ASN A 14 -1.38 2.34 12.63
N VAL A 15 -0.24 2.79 13.15
CA VAL A 15 1.01 2.02 13.17
C VAL A 15 0.84 0.65 13.83
N LYS A 16 -0.07 0.54 14.81
CA LYS A 16 -0.40 -0.73 15.48
C LYS A 16 -1.00 -1.78 14.54
N SER A 17 -1.60 -1.36 13.42
CA SER A 17 -2.14 -2.27 12.41
C SER A 17 -1.08 -2.78 11.44
N MET A 18 0.13 -2.20 11.47
CA MET A 18 1.24 -2.58 10.60
C MET A 18 2.07 -3.71 11.23
N ASN A 19 2.62 -4.57 10.39
CA ASN A 19 3.55 -5.61 10.82
C ASN A 19 4.69 -5.76 9.79
N LYS A 20 5.74 -6.49 10.18
CA LYS A 20 6.95 -6.66 9.36
C LYS A 20 6.84 -7.74 8.28
N GLY A 21 5.78 -8.56 8.31
CA GLY A 21 5.57 -9.67 7.38
C GLY A 21 4.73 -9.30 6.16
N ASP A 22 3.97 -8.21 6.22
CA ASP A 22 3.05 -7.78 5.17
C ASP A 22 3.48 -6.47 4.50
N CYS A 23 2.81 -6.13 3.40
CA CYS A 23 2.89 -4.82 2.76
C CYS A 23 1.59 -4.04 2.95
N PHE A 24 1.71 -2.72 3.14
CA PHE A 24 0.60 -1.81 3.40
C PHE A 24 0.65 -0.60 2.46
N ILE A 25 -0.52 -0.08 2.09
CA ILE A 25 -0.65 1.16 1.31
C ILE A 25 -1.43 2.17 2.15
N LEU A 26 -0.84 3.33 2.40
CA LEU A 26 -1.53 4.49 2.95
C LEU A 26 -1.85 5.45 1.81
N ASP A 27 -3.15 5.63 1.59
CA ASP A 27 -3.70 6.63 0.69
C ASP A 27 -3.96 7.94 1.44
N ASN A 28 -3.22 8.98 1.05
CA ASN A 28 -3.33 10.36 1.53
C ASN A 28 -3.82 11.32 0.42
N GLY A 29 -4.65 10.83 -0.49
CA GLY A 29 -5.17 11.61 -1.62
C GLY A 29 -4.13 11.77 -2.72
N ARG A 30 -3.31 12.82 -2.65
CA ARG A 30 -2.30 13.10 -3.69
C ARG A 30 -1.05 12.24 -3.57
N ASP A 31 -0.85 11.62 -2.41
CA ASP A 31 0.33 10.82 -2.11
C ASP A 31 -0.12 9.42 -1.63
N LEU A 32 0.47 8.39 -2.23
CA LEU A 32 0.30 6.99 -1.87
C LEU A 32 1.62 6.48 -1.29
N TYR A 33 1.61 6.05 -0.03
CA TYR A 33 2.78 5.48 0.63
C TYR A 33 2.66 3.98 0.68
N VAL A 34 3.64 3.27 0.11
CA VAL A 34 3.68 1.82 0.06
C VAL A 34 4.77 1.34 1.00
N TYR A 35 4.36 0.81 2.14
CA TYR A 35 5.27 0.19 3.10
C TYR A 35 5.47 -1.28 2.77
N ILE A 36 6.73 -1.68 2.67
CA ILE A 36 7.12 -3.08 2.41
C ILE A 36 7.77 -3.64 3.67
N GLY A 37 7.09 -4.58 4.33
CA GLY A 37 7.65 -5.26 5.50
C GLY A 37 8.99 -5.94 5.17
N PRO A 38 10.00 -5.88 6.05
CA PRO A 38 11.31 -6.46 5.78
C PRO A 38 11.29 -7.99 5.66
N SER A 39 10.28 -8.65 6.24
CA SER A 39 10.06 -10.10 6.14
C SER A 39 9.05 -10.47 5.05
N SER A 40 8.62 -9.51 4.23
CA SER A 40 7.71 -9.76 3.11
C SER A 40 8.38 -10.55 1.99
N LYS A 41 7.59 -11.37 1.30
CA LYS A 41 8.02 -12.18 0.16
C LYS A 41 8.20 -11.31 -1.07
N GLY A 42 9.08 -11.70 -1.99
CA GLY A 42 9.28 -10.97 -3.26
C GLY A 42 8.00 -10.80 -4.08
N THR A 43 7.10 -11.78 -4.01
CA THR A 43 5.77 -11.73 -4.63
C THR A 43 4.85 -10.67 -4.01
N GLU A 44 4.99 -10.38 -2.72
CA GLU A 44 4.23 -9.33 -2.03
C GLU A 44 4.67 -7.94 -2.46
N LYS A 45 5.98 -7.73 -2.71
CA LYS A 45 6.50 -6.47 -3.25
C LYS A 45 5.93 -6.14 -4.64
N LEU A 46 5.84 -7.15 -5.50
CA LEU A 46 5.21 -7.02 -6.83
C LEU A 46 3.72 -6.69 -6.71
N LYS A 47 3.00 -7.40 -5.84
CA LYS A 47 1.58 -7.11 -5.55
C LYS A 47 1.39 -5.71 -4.97
N ALA A 48 2.31 -5.25 -4.13
CA ALA A 48 2.28 -3.93 -3.51
C ALA A 48 2.32 -2.81 -4.56
N ARG A 49 3.29 -2.92 -5.48
CA ARG A 49 3.45 -1.97 -6.57
C ARG A 49 2.25 -1.99 -7.52
N ALA A 50 1.74 -3.18 -7.85
CA ALA A 50 0.55 -3.32 -8.69
C ALA A 50 -0.70 -2.70 -8.03
N ALA A 51 -0.93 -2.97 -6.74
CA ALA A 51 -2.05 -2.41 -5.99
C ALA A 51 -1.95 -0.88 -5.86
N ALA A 52 -0.76 -0.33 -5.63
CA ALA A 52 -0.56 1.12 -5.56
C ALA A 52 -0.83 1.82 -6.90
N ASN A 53 -0.39 1.23 -8.02
CA ASN A 53 -0.73 1.73 -9.35
C ASN A 53 -2.24 1.64 -9.62
N GLN A 54 -2.88 0.55 -9.22
CA GLN A 54 -4.32 0.40 -9.37
C GLN A 54 -5.09 1.50 -8.62
N ILE A 55 -4.74 1.78 -7.36
CA ILE A 55 -5.35 2.84 -6.55
C ILE A 55 -5.07 4.21 -7.19
N ARG A 56 -3.83 4.47 -7.63
CA ARG A 56 -3.46 5.71 -8.31
C ARG A 56 -4.36 5.96 -9.53
N ASP A 57 -4.55 4.94 -10.37
CA ASP A 57 -5.23 5.09 -11.65
C ASP A 57 -6.75 5.13 -11.50
N GLN A 58 -7.31 4.30 -10.62
CA GLN A 58 -8.76 4.19 -10.40
C GLN A 58 -9.30 5.27 -9.47
N ASP A 59 -8.65 5.50 -8.32
CA ASP A 59 -9.19 6.36 -7.26
C ASP A 59 -8.68 7.80 -7.39
N HIS A 60 -7.51 8.00 -8.02
CA HIS A 60 -6.86 9.31 -8.14
C HIS A 60 -6.65 9.79 -9.59
N ASN A 61 -7.26 9.11 -10.57
CA ASN A 61 -7.14 9.40 -12.01
C ASN A 61 -5.69 9.52 -12.50
N GLY A 62 -4.77 8.73 -11.95
CA GLY A 62 -3.36 8.72 -12.33
C GLY A 62 -2.53 9.87 -11.75
N ARG A 63 -3.13 10.77 -10.94
CA ARG A 63 -2.48 12.01 -10.48
C ARG A 63 -1.74 11.88 -9.15
N ALA A 64 -1.95 10.79 -8.41
CA ALA A 64 -1.27 10.56 -7.14
C ALA A 64 0.18 10.10 -7.34
N LYS A 65 1.09 10.54 -6.47
CA LYS A 65 2.49 10.09 -6.43
C LYS A 65 2.64 8.88 -5.53
N ILE A 66 3.40 7.89 -5.96
CA ILE A 66 3.67 6.68 -5.20
C ILE A 66 5.07 6.76 -4.57
N TYR A 67 5.14 6.61 -3.25
CA TYR A 67 6.38 6.53 -2.48
C TYR A 67 6.56 5.13 -1.93
N MET A 68 7.73 4.54 -2.12
CA MET A 68 8.11 3.28 -1.47
C MET A 68 8.86 3.58 -0.19
N VAL A 69 8.38 3.03 0.94
CA VAL A 69 8.91 3.21 2.29
C VAL A 69 9.22 1.88 2.96
#